data_AF-A0A1F7MC91-F1
#
_entry.id   AF-A0A1F7MC91-F1
#
_cell.length_a   1.000
_cell.length_b   1.000
_cell.length_c   1.000
_cell.angle_alpha   90.00
_cell.angle_beta   90.00
_cell.angle_gamma   90.00
#
_symmetry.space_group_name_H-M   'P 1'
#
loop_
_entity.id
_entity.type
_entity.pdbx_description
1 polymer ?
#
loop_
_entity_poly.entity_id
_entity_poly.type
_entity_poly.pdbx_seq_one_letter_code
_entity_poly.pdbx_strand_id
1 'polypeptide(L)' 'MPRTIHAGQLLTADATCPSGKKVTGGGYALFGTNPPPHELRVLASYAEYTNGQLWRVVAENTGARTLQFSVYAVCVNAS' A
#
# COMPACT_ATOMS: atom_id res chain seq x y z
N MET A 1 7.42 -5.22 -1.06
CA MET A 1 8.19 -5.60 0.15
C MET A 1 7.40 -5.16 1.38
N PRO A 2 7.29 -5.99 2.43
CA PRO A 2 6.67 -5.58 3.67
C PRO A 2 7.37 -4.37 4.28
N ARG A 3 6.56 -3.42 4.74
CA ARG A 3 6.95 -2.24 5.49
C ARG A 3 6.42 -2.42 6.92
N THR A 4 7.22 -1.99 7.87
CA THR A 4 6.79 -1.87 9.26
C THR A 4 6.07 -0.53 9.44
N ILE A 5 4.88 -0.55 10.03
CA ILE A 5 4.17 0.66 10.47
C ILE A 5 4.00 0.60 12.00
N HIS A 6 4.68 1.49 12.71
CA HIS A 6 4.63 1.54 14.16
C HIS A 6 3.28 2.05 14.67
N ALA A 7 2.98 1.80 15.94
CA ALA A 7 1.80 2.35 16.59
C ALA A 7 1.77 3.89 16.49
N GLY A 8 0.62 4.46 16.15
CA GLY A 8 0.44 5.91 15.95
C GLY A 8 1.07 6.48 14.67
N GLN A 9 1.68 5.64 13.82
CA GLN A 9 2.41 6.12 12.65
C GLN A 9 1.48 6.34 11.45
N LEU A 10 1.64 7.47 10.76
CA LEU A 10 1.19 7.69 9.40
C LEU A 10 2.28 7.29 8.40
N LEU A 11 1.94 6.46 7.40
CA LEU A 11 2.86 5.98 6.38
C LEU A 11 2.26 6.15 4.99
N THR A 12 3.09 6.61 4.06
CA THR A 12 2.85 6.49 2.61
C THR A 12 3.75 5.41 2.05
N ALA A 13 3.18 4.48 1.28
CA ALA A 13 3.96 3.48 0.56
C ALA A 13 3.41 3.26 -0.84
N ASP A 14 4.34 2.91 -1.73
CA ASP A 14 4.12 2.80 -3.16
C ASP A 14 4.48 1.39 -3.65
N ALA A 15 3.73 0.93 -4.65
CA ALA A 15 4.11 -0.22 -5.47
C ALA A 15 4.19 0.23 -6.94
N THR A 16 5.38 0.14 -7.51
CA THR A 16 5.66 0.56 -8.88
C THR A 16 5.62 -0.63 -9.83
N CYS A 17 4.89 -0.46 -10.93
CA CYS A 17 4.93 -1.38 -12.05
C CYS A 17 6.29 -1.33 -12.74
N PRO A 18 6.80 -2.47 -13.24
CA PRO A 18 8.01 -2.49 -14.05
C PRO A 18 7.92 -1.59 -15.29
N SER A 19 9.08 -1.22 -15.84
CA SER A 19 9.15 -0.49 -17.10
C SER A 19 8.41 -1.23 -18.22
N GLY A 20 7.74 -0.48 -19.11
CA GLY A 20 6.88 -1.04 -20.16
C GLY A 20 5.48 -1.46 -19.70
N LYS A 21 5.13 -1.25 -18.43
CA LYS A 21 3.78 -1.52 -17.89
C LYS A 21 3.10 -0.27 -17.35
N LYS A 22 1.76 -0.29 -17.36
CA LYS A 22 0.88 0.73 -16.76
C LYS A 22 0.15 0.15 -15.56
N VAL A 23 -0.04 0.95 -14.52
CA VAL A 23 -0.86 0.57 -13.37
C VAL A 23 -2.34 0.64 -13.76
N THR A 24 -3.10 -0.40 -13.40
CA THR A 24 -4.56 -0.48 -13.63
C THR A 24 -5.35 -0.64 -12.34
N GLY A 25 -4.66 -0.97 -11.26
CA GLY A 25 -5.23 -1.11 -9.93
C GLY A 25 -4.14 -1.42 -8.91
N GLY A 26 -4.54 -1.67 -7.68
CA GLY A 26 -3.63 -2.03 -6.60
C GLY A 26 -4.35 -2.03 -5.26
N GLY A 27 -3.58 -2.16 -4.20
CA GLY A 27 -4.11 -2.17 -2.84
C GLY A 27 -3.01 -2.45 -1.83
N TYR A 28 -3.42 -2.99 -0.69
CA TYR A 28 -2.50 -3.34 0.40
C TYR A 28 -2.86 -4.68 1.03
N ALA A 29 -1.91 -5.24 1.76
CA ALA A 29 -2.07 -6.43 2.57
C ALA A 29 -1.40 -6.24 3.94
N LEU A 30 -2.05 -6.76 4.98
CA LEU A 30 -1.49 -6.87 6.32
C LEU A 30 -1.00 -8.30 6.56
N PHE A 31 0.14 -8.43 7.25
CA PHE A 31 0.73 -9.73 7.58
C PHE A 31 0.77 -9.94 9.10
N GLY A 32 0.83 -11.21 9.51
CA GLY A 32 1.10 -11.58 10.90
C GLY A 32 -0.06 -11.34 11.86
N THR A 33 -1.27 -11.08 11.34
CA THR A 33 -2.45 -10.85 12.17
C THR A 33 -3.66 -11.59 11.59
N ASN A 34 -4.23 -12.51 12.37
CA ASN A 34 -5.49 -13.17 12.03
C ASN A 34 -6.35 -13.30 13.31
N PRO A 35 -7.48 -12.58 13.43
CA PRO A 35 -8.01 -11.62 12.45
C PRO A 35 -7.12 -10.37 12.30
N PRO A 36 -7.19 -9.64 11.18
CA PRO A 36 -6.46 -8.39 11.01
C PRO A 36 -6.93 -7.39 12.08
N PRO A 37 -6.02 -6.70 12.79
CA PRO A 37 -6.43 -5.71 13.76
C PRO A 37 -7.11 -4.56 13.00
N HIS A 38 -8.23 -4.09 13.55
CA HIS A 38 -8.92 -2.88 13.09
C HIS A 38 -8.15 -1.59 13.41
N GLU A 39 -6.82 -1.70 13.57
CA GLU A 39 -5.89 -0.65 13.95
C GLU A 39 -5.35 0.10 12.73
N LEU A 40 -5.48 -0.45 11.52
CA LEU A 40 -5.04 0.24 10.30
C LEU A 40 -6.20 1.04 9.68
N ARG A 41 -6.06 2.36 9.65
CA ARG A 41 -6.95 3.27 8.92
C ARG A 41 -6.32 3.65 7.59
N VAL A 42 -6.95 3.28 6.49
CA VAL A 42 -6.51 3.70 5.15
C VAL A 42 -7.16 5.02 4.78
N LEU A 43 -6.33 6.03 4.54
CA LEU A 43 -6.76 7.39 4.19
C LEU A 43 -6.85 7.58 2.68
N ALA A 44 -6.00 6.91 1.91
CA ALA A 44 -6.01 6.96 0.45
C ALA A 44 -5.44 5.68 -0.17
N SER A 45 -5.96 5.29 -1.34
CA SER A 45 -5.46 4.18 -2.15
C SER A 45 -5.77 4.46 -3.62
N TYR A 46 -4.75 4.81 -4.41
CA TYR A 46 -4.96 5.33 -5.77
C TYR A 46 -3.75 5.11 -6.68
N ALA A 47 -3.99 5.16 -8.00
CA ALA A 47 -2.93 5.23 -9.00
C ALA A 47 -2.34 6.65 -9.03
N GLU A 48 -1.03 6.80 -8.86
CA GLU A 48 -0.40 8.13 -8.92
C GLU A 48 -0.38 8.67 -10.35
N TYR A 49 -0.98 9.86 -10.52
CA TYR A 49 -1.26 10.44 -11.83
C TYR A 49 0.00 10.89 -12.59
N THR A 50 1.04 11.32 -11.87
CA THR A 50 2.22 11.97 -12.46
C THR A 50 2.99 11.04 -13.39
N ASN A 51 3.08 9.75 -13.04
CA ASN A 51 3.79 8.75 -13.83
C ASN A 51 2.91 7.57 -14.28
N GLY A 52 1.69 7.41 -13.75
CA GLY A 52 0.78 6.31 -14.10
C GLY A 52 1.36 4.89 -13.91
N GLN A 53 2.49 4.79 -13.21
CA GLN A 53 3.28 3.58 -13.06
C GLN A 53 3.17 3.00 -11.66
N LEU A 54 2.65 3.73 -10.68
CA LEU A 54 2.60 3.26 -9.30
C LEU A 54 1.22 3.37 -8.67
N TRP A 55 0.96 2.44 -7.75
CA TRP A 55 -0.15 2.48 -6.82
C TRP A 55 0.35 2.98 -5.47
N ARG A 56 -0.29 4.03 -4.94
CA ARG A 56 0.02 4.63 -3.64
C ARG A 56 -1.06 4.29 -2.63
N VAL A 57 -0.63 3.96 -1.42
CA VAL A 57 -1.50 3.85 -0.25
C VAL A 57 -0.98 4.75 0.86
N VAL A 58 -1.89 5.52 1.46
CA VAL A 58 -1.65 6.31 2.67
C VAL A 58 -2.44 5.65 3.80
N ALA A 59 -1.74 5.20 4.83
CA ALA A 59 -2.34 4.48 5.94
C ALA A 59 -1.79 4.96 7.27
N GLU A 60 -2.63 4.94 8.28
CA GLU A 60 -2.30 5.28 9.66
C GLU A 60 -2.56 4.07 10.53
N ASN A 61 -1.61 3.74 11.39
CA ASN A 61 -1.81 2.76 12.45
C ASN A 61 -2.32 3.49 13.70
N THR A 62 -3.63 3.43 13.94
CA THR A 62 -4.29 4.05 15.10
C THR A 62 -4.27 3.15 16.35
N GLY A 63 -3.61 1.99 16.25
CA GLY A 63 -3.50 1.02 17.33
C GLY A 63 -2.28 1.19 18.22
N ALA A 64 -2.08 0.18 19.07
CA ALA A 64 -0.97 0.12 20.04
C ALA A 64 0.15 -0.85 19.60
N ARG A 65 -0.06 -1.62 18.53
CA ARG A 65 0.89 -2.63 18.05
C ARG A 65 1.55 -2.18 16.75
N THR A 66 2.77 -2.68 16.52
CA THR A 66 3.43 -2.52 15.21
C THR A 66 2.85 -3.53 14.21
N LEU A 67 2.57 -3.10 12.98
CA LEU A 67 2.01 -3.95 11.93
C LEU A 67 3.01 -4.13 10.77
N GLN A 68 2.83 -5.24 10.03
CA GLN A 68 3.51 -5.49 8.75
C GLN A 68 2.54 -5.22 7.61
N PHE A 69 2.91 -4.33 6.71
CA PHE A 69 2.07 -3.73 5.68
C PHE A 69 2.78 -3.79 4.32
N SER A 70 2.14 -4.35 3.28
CA SER A 70 2.66 -4.25 1.91
C SER A 70 1.66 -3.57 1.00
N VAL A 71 2.16 -2.76 0.08
CA VAL A 71 1.39 -2.25 -1.06
C VAL A 71 1.68 -3.12 -2.27
N TYR A 72 0.66 -3.36 -3.10
CA TYR A 72 0.79 -4.03 -4.38
C TYR A 72 0.14 -3.23 -5.50
N ALA A 73 0.65 -3.43 -6.71
CA ALA A 73 0.13 -2.83 -7.94
C ALA A 73 -0.26 -3.94 -8.93
N VAL A 74 -1.36 -3.72 -9.66
CA VAL A 74 -1.81 -4.55 -10.76
C VAL A 74 -1.40 -3.87 -12.06
N CYS A 75 -0.58 -4.56 -12.85
CA CYS A 75 0.13 -3.98 -13.98
C CYS A 75 -0.19 -4.70 -15.29
N VAL A 76 -0.45 -3.93 -16.35
CA VAL A 76 -0.63 -4.45 -17.72
C VAL A 76 0.42 -3.85 -18.64
N ASN A 77 0.69 -4.48 -19.78
CA ASN A 77 1.62 -3.90 -20.77
C ASN A 77 1.09 -2.57 -21.29
N ALA A 78 1.98 -1.59 -21.42
CA ALA A 78 1.67 -0.34 -22.11
C ALA A 78 1.49 -0.63 -23.60
N SER A 79 0.32 -0.32 -24.15
CA SER A 79 0.08 -0.25 -25.59
C SER A 79 0.84 0.90 -26.23
#